data_AF-A0A926F5L1-F1
#
_entry.id   AF-A0A926F5L1-F1
#
_cell.length_a   1.000
_cell.length_b   1.000
_cell.length_c   1.000
_cell.angle_alpha   90.00
_cell.angle_beta   90.00
_cell.angle_gamma   90.00
#
_symmetry.space_group_name_H-M   'P 1'
#
loop_
_entity.id
_entity.type
_entity.pdbx_description
1 polymer ?
#
loop_
_entity_poly.entity_id
_entity_poly.type
_entity_poly.pdbx_seq_one_letter_code
_entity_poly.pdbx_strand_id
1 'polypeptide(L)'
;MRLKELYHRFPKPEQFFIAYNPDLQVRLLADGFTPALLAARPANPTLALLGELYSPTTPLEWLKIQLGSLNDFTEVHTKLTPEQLRETSRLILAAWPGLTAGEICLFIARFKIGEYGQFYGAIDPMKIMSALHRFAGERVQEAERYEREKSRDRKVEKEAKGITYEAYLEVKRRAEAGDNEAQQMLKRPSPE
;
A
#
# COMPACT_ATOMS: atom_id res chain seq x y z
N MET A 1 -8.55 -6.33 -2.74
CA MET A 1 -9.47 -6.79 -3.81
C MET A 1 -9.99 -8.16 -3.45
N ARG A 2 -11.26 -8.48 -3.69
CA ARG A 2 -11.75 -9.87 -3.58
C ARG A 2 -11.60 -10.61 -4.92
N LEU A 3 -11.54 -11.94 -4.88
CA LEU A 3 -11.34 -12.80 -6.06
C LEU A 3 -12.32 -12.49 -7.21
N LYS A 4 -13.62 -12.34 -6.88
CA LYS A 4 -14.67 -12.02 -7.87
C LYS A 4 -14.47 -10.66 -8.54
N GLU A 5 -14.10 -9.64 -7.76
CA GLU A 5 -13.85 -8.29 -8.28
C GLU A 5 -12.65 -8.27 -9.22
N LEU A 6 -11.58 -8.99 -8.84
CA LEU A 6 -10.39 -9.14 -9.66
C LEU A 6 -10.73 -9.84 -10.99
N TYR A 7 -11.50 -10.92 -10.95
CA TYR A 7 -11.94 -11.64 -12.16
C TYR A 7 -12.79 -10.75 -13.08
N HIS A 8 -13.73 -9.97 -12.53
CA HIS A 8 -14.52 -9.06 -13.34
C HIS A 8 -13.67 -7.97 -14.02
N ARG A 9 -12.64 -7.49 -13.33
CA ARG A 9 -11.75 -6.45 -13.87
C ARG A 9 -10.75 -7.01 -14.88
N PHE A 10 -10.21 -8.19 -14.60
CA PHE A 10 -9.22 -8.87 -15.43
C PHE A 10 -9.64 -10.34 -15.58
N PRO A 11 -10.55 -10.66 -16.51
CA PRO A 11 -10.95 -12.05 -16.76
C PRO A 11 -9.79 -12.98 -17.15
N LYS A 12 -8.74 -12.42 -17.76
CA LYS A 12 -7.56 -13.18 -18.19
C LYS A 12 -6.25 -12.59 -17.64
N PRO A 13 -5.21 -13.44 -17.39
CA PRO A 13 -3.90 -12.98 -16.93
C PRO A 13 -3.27 -11.90 -17.82
N GLU A 14 -3.43 -11.98 -19.14
CA GLU A 14 -2.79 -11.05 -20.07
C GLU A 14 -3.30 -9.62 -19.88
N GLN A 15 -4.58 -9.46 -19.53
CA GLN A 15 -5.16 -8.14 -19.24
C GLN A 15 -4.57 -7.56 -17.96
N PHE A 16 -4.33 -8.39 -16.95
CA PHE A 16 -3.62 -7.98 -15.75
C PHE A 16 -2.17 -7.58 -16.07
N PHE A 17 -1.46 -8.33 -16.95
CA PHE A 17 -0.06 -8.03 -17.33
C PHE A 17 0.04 -6.69 -18.07
N ILE A 18 -0.91 -6.38 -18.93
CA ILE A 18 -1.00 -5.09 -19.62
C ILE A 18 -1.25 -3.95 -18.62
N ALA A 19 -2.17 -4.15 -17.67
CA ALA A 19 -2.50 -3.12 -16.68
C ALA A 19 -1.37 -2.86 -15.66
N TYR A 20 -0.65 -3.90 -15.28
CA TYR A 20 0.48 -3.86 -14.35
C TYR A 20 1.80 -4.13 -15.07
N ASN A 21 2.02 -3.42 -16.18
CA ASN A 21 3.27 -3.47 -16.94
C ASN A 21 4.38 -2.63 -16.26
N PRO A 22 5.65 -2.72 -16.72
CA PRO A 22 6.74 -1.90 -16.17
C PRO A 22 6.52 -0.38 -16.24
N ASP A 23 5.74 0.15 -17.18
CA ASP A 23 5.45 1.59 -17.27
C ASP A 23 4.67 2.11 -16.05
N LEU A 24 3.91 1.23 -15.39
CA LEU A 24 3.24 1.58 -14.13
C LEU A 24 4.24 1.96 -13.02
N GLN A 25 5.47 1.43 -13.05
CA GLN A 25 6.51 1.71 -12.04
C GLN A 25 6.78 3.22 -11.95
N VAL A 26 7.01 3.88 -13.10
CA VAL A 26 7.30 5.33 -13.17
C VAL A 26 6.08 6.15 -12.77
N ARG A 27 4.88 5.75 -13.21
CA ARG A 27 3.63 6.45 -12.87
C ARG A 27 3.38 6.44 -11.36
N LEU A 28 3.50 5.28 -10.71
CA LEU A 28 3.28 5.17 -9.27
C LEU A 28 4.29 6.01 -8.47
N LEU A 29 5.54 6.05 -8.93
CA LEU A 29 6.57 6.88 -8.32
C LEU A 29 6.25 8.38 -8.49
N ALA A 30 5.91 8.81 -9.71
CA ALA A 30 5.61 10.21 -10.03
C ALA A 30 4.36 10.73 -9.31
N ASP A 31 3.33 9.89 -9.16
CA ASP A 31 2.10 10.20 -8.45
C ASP A 31 2.28 10.21 -6.92
N GLY A 32 3.48 9.91 -6.42
CA GLY A 32 3.81 9.96 -4.98
C GLY A 32 3.15 8.86 -4.16
N PHE A 33 2.85 7.71 -4.77
CA PHE A 33 2.31 6.58 -4.01
C PHE A 33 3.30 6.07 -2.97
N THR A 34 2.76 5.69 -1.81
CA THR A 34 3.53 5.04 -0.75
C THR A 34 3.15 3.54 -0.65
N PRO A 35 4.05 2.69 -0.09
CA PRO A 35 3.75 1.28 0.16
C PRO A 35 2.43 1.07 0.91
N ALA A 36 2.19 1.81 2.00
CA ALA A 36 0.97 1.65 2.80
C ALA A 36 -0.30 2.04 2.02
N LEU A 37 -0.25 3.12 1.24
CA LEU A 37 -1.38 3.53 0.39
C LEU A 37 -1.73 2.46 -0.65
N LEU A 38 -0.72 1.89 -1.30
CA LEU A 38 -0.94 0.85 -2.30
C LEU A 38 -1.47 -0.45 -1.70
N ALA A 39 -1.00 -0.83 -0.51
CA ALA A 39 -1.50 -1.98 0.23
C ALA A 39 -2.98 -1.81 0.66
N ALA A 40 -3.37 -0.59 1.06
CA ALA A 40 -4.73 -0.29 1.49
C ALA A 40 -5.74 -0.21 0.34
N ARG A 41 -5.29 -0.05 -0.91
CA ARG A 41 -6.17 0.11 -2.09
C ARG A 41 -6.88 -1.20 -2.42
N PRO A 42 -8.22 -1.27 -2.30
CA PRO A 42 -8.94 -2.50 -2.60
C PRO A 42 -8.82 -2.94 -4.05
N ALA A 43 -8.48 -2.07 -4.99
CA ALA A 43 -8.40 -2.39 -6.40
C ALA A 43 -7.06 -3.04 -6.83
N ASN A 44 -6.10 -3.17 -5.90
CA ASN A 44 -4.76 -3.68 -6.15
C ASN A 44 -4.64 -5.13 -5.65
N PRO A 45 -4.36 -6.13 -6.52
CA PRO A 45 -4.32 -7.52 -6.12
C PRO A 45 -3.03 -7.88 -5.41
N THR A 46 -3.10 -8.78 -4.42
CA THR A 46 -1.93 -9.42 -3.83
C THR A 46 -1.37 -10.50 -4.76
N LEU A 47 -0.09 -10.82 -4.62
CA LEU A 47 0.54 -11.93 -5.34
C LEU A 47 -0.18 -13.26 -5.08
N ALA A 48 -0.59 -13.51 -3.82
CA ALA A 48 -1.40 -14.67 -3.46
C ALA A 48 -2.73 -14.71 -4.23
N LEU A 49 -3.44 -13.58 -4.32
CA LEU A 49 -4.74 -13.50 -4.99
C LEU A 49 -4.63 -13.75 -6.51
N LEU A 50 -3.54 -13.29 -7.13
CA LEU A 50 -3.25 -13.58 -8.54
C LEU A 50 -3.03 -15.09 -8.76
N GLY A 51 -2.31 -15.72 -7.82
CA GLY A 51 -2.08 -17.17 -7.82
C GLY A 51 -3.37 -17.98 -7.67
N GLU A 52 -4.26 -17.52 -6.78
CA GLU A 52 -5.56 -18.13 -6.52
C GLU A 52 -6.52 -17.98 -7.70
N LEU A 53 -6.55 -16.81 -8.35
CA LEU A 53 -7.49 -16.54 -9.43
C LEU A 53 -7.17 -17.28 -10.72
N TYR A 54 -5.91 -17.24 -11.14
CA TYR A 54 -5.51 -17.72 -12.46
C TYR A 54 -4.78 -19.05 -12.38
N SER A 55 -3.62 -19.04 -11.72
CA SER A 55 -2.80 -20.21 -11.45
C SER A 55 -1.59 -19.82 -10.59
N PRO A 56 -0.96 -20.76 -9.87
CA PRO A 56 0.27 -20.50 -9.14
C PRO A 56 1.44 -19.97 -10.00
N THR A 57 1.42 -20.22 -11.32
CA THR A 57 2.46 -19.76 -12.24
C THR A 57 2.25 -18.32 -12.72
N THR A 58 1.02 -17.80 -12.67
CA THR A 58 0.71 -16.44 -13.12
C THR A 58 1.50 -15.34 -12.40
N PRO A 59 1.50 -15.26 -11.05
CA PRO A 59 2.27 -14.22 -10.37
C PRO A 59 3.78 -14.44 -10.52
N LEU A 60 4.24 -15.68 -10.77
CA LEU A 60 5.64 -15.98 -11.05
C LEU A 60 6.09 -15.37 -12.39
N GLU A 61 5.33 -15.61 -13.46
CA GLU A 61 5.63 -15.05 -14.78
C GLU A 61 5.56 -13.52 -14.79
N TRP A 62 4.59 -12.95 -14.06
CA TRP A 62 4.50 -11.51 -13.90
C TRP A 62 5.70 -10.91 -13.14
N LEU A 63 6.15 -11.54 -12.05
CA LEU A 63 7.32 -11.07 -11.30
C LEU A 63 8.60 -11.12 -12.14
N LYS A 64 8.76 -12.14 -12.99
CA LYS A 64 9.89 -12.22 -13.93
C LYS A 64 9.90 -11.02 -14.88
N ILE A 65 8.75 -10.53 -15.33
CA ILE A 65 8.65 -9.32 -16.15
C ILE A 65 9.09 -8.08 -15.35
N GLN A 66 8.64 -7.93 -14.11
CA GLN A 66 8.99 -6.79 -13.26
C GLN A 66 10.48 -6.76 -12.92
N LEU A 67 11.02 -7.89 -12.45
CA LEU A 67 12.45 -8.05 -12.16
C LEU A 67 13.31 -7.98 -13.43
N GLY A 68 12.81 -8.49 -14.55
CA GLY A 68 13.44 -8.36 -15.86
C GLY A 68 13.64 -6.89 -16.23
N SER A 69 12.63 -6.04 -15.98
CA SER A 69 12.78 -4.60 -16.22
C SER A 69 13.85 -3.93 -15.33
N LEU A 70 14.12 -4.46 -14.13
CA LEU A 70 15.23 -4.01 -13.29
C LEU A 70 16.55 -4.53 -13.85
N ASN A 71 16.58 -5.80 -14.25
CA ASN A 71 17.73 -6.44 -14.86
C ASN A 71 18.19 -5.68 -16.11
N ASP A 72 17.26 -5.29 -16.98
CA ASP A 72 17.54 -4.58 -18.23
C ASP A 72 17.95 -3.12 -17.98
N PHE A 73 17.39 -2.47 -16.96
CA PHE A 73 17.70 -1.07 -16.64
C PHE A 73 19.13 -0.85 -16.15
N THR A 74 19.69 -1.79 -15.38
CA THR A 74 21.05 -1.65 -14.84
C THR A 74 22.09 -1.66 -15.97
N GLU A 75 23.29 -1.14 -15.76
CA GLU A 75 24.38 -1.22 -16.76
C GLU A 75 25.52 -2.15 -16.33
N VAL A 76 25.31 -2.91 -15.26
CA VAL A 76 26.34 -3.84 -14.74
C VAL A 76 26.65 -4.96 -15.74
N HIS A 77 27.91 -5.39 -15.77
CA HIS A 77 28.41 -6.38 -16.71
C HIS A 77 27.71 -7.74 -16.58
N THR A 78 27.42 -8.18 -15.36
CA THR A 78 26.75 -9.47 -15.12
C THR A 78 25.29 -9.27 -14.72
N LYS A 79 24.40 -9.77 -15.57
CA LYS A 79 22.94 -9.79 -15.37
C LYS A 79 22.48 -11.06 -14.67
N LEU A 80 21.26 -11.04 -14.14
CA LEU A 80 20.60 -12.26 -13.67
C LEU A 80 20.34 -13.20 -14.86
N THR A 81 20.70 -14.47 -14.72
CA THR A 81 20.30 -15.49 -15.69
C THR A 81 18.79 -15.76 -15.59
N PRO A 82 18.16 -16.36 -16.63
CA PRO A 82 16.75 -16.76 -16.57
C PRO A 82 16.42 -17.64 -15.35
N GLU A 83 17.34 -18.53 -14.96
CA GLU A 83 17.20 -19.40 -13.79
C GLU A 83 17.26 -18.61 -12.49
N GLN A 84 18.21 -17.68 -12.35
CA GLN A 84 18.30 -16.80 -11.19
C GLN A 84 17.08 -15.88 -11.09
N LEU A 85 16.60 -15.36 -12.21
CA LEU A 85 15.38 -14.55 -12.27
C LEU A 85 14.16 -15.34 -11.82
N ARG A 86 14.02 -16.59 -12.29
CA ARG A 86 12.96 -17.51 -11.89
C ARG A 86 13.03 -17.84 -10.40
N GLU A 87 14.22 -18.15 -9.89
CA GLU A 87 14.42 -18.50 -8.48
C GLU A 87 14.14 -17.31 -7.56
N THR A 88 14.66 -16.12 -7.91
CA THR A 88 14.38 -14.88 -7.18
C THR A 88 12.89 -14.60 -7.15
N SER A 89 12.19 -14.73 -8.28
CA SER A 89 10.74 -14.53 -8.35
C SER A 89 9.97 -15.52 -7.47
N ARG A 90 10.37 -16.79 -7.44
CA ARG A 90 9.76 -17.82 -6.56
C ARG A 90 9.95 -17.49 -5.08
N LEU A 91 11.16 -17.09 -4.69
CA LEU A 91 11.44 -16.74 -3.31
C LEU A 91 10.65 -15.50 -2.87
N ILE A 92 10.49 -14.51 -3.75
CA ILE A 92 9.63 -13.34 -3.48
C ILE A 92 8.18 -13.76 -3.24
N LEU A 93 7.63 -14.64 -4.09
CA LEU A 93 6.26 -15.15 -3.90
C LEU A 93 6.08 -15.88 -2.59
N ALA A 94 7.07 -16.68 -2.20
CA ALA A 94 7.03 -17.46 -0.97
C ALA A 94 7.17 -16.59 0.28
N ALA A 95 8.08 -15.61 0.26
CA ALA A 95 8.37 -14.76 1.41
C ALA A 95 7.34 -13.63 1.61
N TRP A 96 6.79 -13.08 0.51
CA TRP A 96 5.87 -11.94 0.56
C TRP A 96 4.60 -12.14 -0.28
N PRO A 97 3.82 -13.22 -0.07
CA PRO A 97 2.59 -13.47 -0.83
C PRO A 97 1.53 -12.37 -0.65
N GLY A 98 1.61 -11.62 0.45
CA GLY A 98 0.70 -10.52 0.79
C GLY A 98 1.06 -9.15 0.21
N LEU A 99 2.19 -9.00 -0.50
CA LEU A 99 2.47 -7.77 -1.25
C LEU A 99 1.56 -7.70 -2.48
N THR A 100 1.14 -6.48 -2.82
CA THR A 100 0.34 -6.21 -4.00
C THR A 100 1.18 -5.96 -5.25
N ALA A 101 0.56 -6.16 -6.41
CA ALA A 101 1.19 -5.88 -7.69
C ALA A 101 1.67 -4.42 -7.79
N GLY A 102 0.85 -3.47 -7.34
CA GLY A 102 1.25 -2.06 -7.27
C GLY A 102 2.44 -1.82 -6.34
N GLU A 103 2.48 -2.47 -5.16
CA GLU A 103 3.63 -2.37 -4.25
C GLU A 103 4.93 -2.87 -4.91
N ILE A 104 4.88 -3.99 -5.63
CA ILE A 104 6.04 -4.49 -6.38
C ILE A 104 6.46 -3.51 -7.47
N CYS A 105 5.54 -2.92 -8.23
CA CYS A 105 5.89 -1.91 -9.23
C CYS A 105 6.56 -0.69 -8.59
N LEU A 106 6.03 -0.20 -7.45
CA LEU A 106 6.66 0.90 -6.71
C LEU A 106 8.03 0.53 -6.18
N PHE A 107 8.18 -0.68 -5.62
CA PHE A 107 9.46 -1.20 -5.15
C PHE A 107 10.52 -1.18 -6.25
N ILE A 108 10.19 -1.69 -7.45
CA ILE A 108 11.12 -1.68 -8.59
C ILE A 108 11.47 -0.24 -9.00
N ALA A 109 10.50 0.68 -9.02
CA ALA A 109 10.74 2.09 -9.33
C ALA A 109 11.73 2.73 -8.34
N ARG A 110 11.49 2.55 -7.04
CA ARG A 110 12.34 3.02 -5.94
C ARG A 110 13.74 2.41 -5.99
N PHE A 111 13.83 1.13 -6.34
CA PHE A 111 15.12 0.47 -6.55
C PHE A 111 15.88 1.12 -7.71
N LYS A 112 15.23 1.36 -8.86
CA LYS A 112 15.86 1.96 -10.05
C LYS A 112 16.40 3.38 -9.79
N ILE A 113 15.76 4.16 -8.91
CA ILE A 113 16.27 5.49 -8.52
C ILE A 113 17.32 5.42 -7.39
N GLY A 114 17.70 4.23 -6.94
CA GLY A 114 18.79 4.02 -5.98
C GLY A 114 18.40 4.12 -4.51
N GLU A 115 17.10 4.11 -4.15
CA GLU A 115 16.64 4.21 -2.76
C GLU A 115 17.15 3.06 -1.87
N TYR A 116 17.43 1.90 -2.50
CA TYR A 116 17.97 0.70 -1.87
C TYR A 116 19.46 0.45 -2.21
N GLY A 117 20.14 1.48 -2.73
CA GLY A 117 21.53 1.44 -3.18
C GLY A 117 21.72 0.82 -4.56
N GLN A 118 22.99 0.67 -4.96
CA GLN A 118 23.37 0.31 -6.34
C GLN A 118 24.02 -1.08 -6.43
N PHE A 119 23.96 -1.71 -7.61
CA PHE A 119 24.72 -2.92 -7.91
C PHE A 119 26.16 -2.57 -8.30
N TYR A 120 27.12 -3.44 -7.98
CA TYR A 120 28.53 -3.26 -8.33
C TYR A 120 29.02 -4.48 -9.10
N GLY A 121 29.39 -4.30 -10.38
CA GLY A 121 29.90 -5.35 -11.26
C GLY A 121 28.86 -6.38 -11.73
N ALA A 122 27.96 -6.81 -10.84
CA ALA A 122 26.91 -7.79 -11.09
C ALA A 122 25.61 -7.44 -10.36
N ILE A 123 24.48 -7.90 -10.89
CA ILE A 123 23.22 -7.89 -10.15
C ILE A 123 23.25 -9.01 -9.12
N ASP A 124 23.01 -8.65 -7.86
CA ASP A 124 22.95 -9.59 -6.75
C ASP A 124 21.48 -9.84 -6.32
N PRO A 125 20.93 -11.05 -6.51
CA PRO A 125 19.62 -11.43 -5.99
C PRO A 125 19.45 -11.16 -4.49
N MET A 126 20.49 -11.39 -3.68
CA MET A 126 20.40 -11.19 -2.23
C MET A 126 20.21 -9.72 -1.87
N LYS A 127 20.76 -8.81 -2.67
CA LYS A 127 20.49 -7.37 -2.53
C LYS A 127 19.05 -7.02 -2.87
N ILE A 128 18.45 -7.63 -3.89
CA ILE A 128 17.02 -7.48 -4.20
C ILE A 128 16.17 -7.95 -3.01
N MET A 129 16.50 -9.12 -2.44
CA MET A 129 15.77 -9.67 -1.29
C MET A 129 15.91 -8.79 -0.05
N SER A 130 17.11 -8.27 0.22
CA SER A 130 17.37 -7.37 1.35
C SER A 130 16.63 -6.04 1.20
N ALA A 131 16.61 -5.48 -0.02
CA ALA A 131 15.84 -4.28 -0.34
C ALA A 131 14.33 -4.50 -0.17
N LEU A 132 13.82 -5.65 -0.60
CA LEU A 132 12.40 -5.97 -0.47
C LEU A 132 11.99 -6.19 1.00
N HIS A 133 12.89 -6.77 1.82
CA HIS A 133 12.70 -6.85 3.26
C HIS A 133 12.59 -5.46 3.90
N ARG A 134 13.46 -4.52 3.50
CA ARG A 134 13.39 -3.12 3.94
C ARG A 134 12.09 -2.44 3.48
N PHE A 135 11.70 -2.60 2.22
CA PHE A 135 10.43 -2.09 1.68
C PHE A 135 9.22 -2.61 2.48
N ALA A 136 9.21 -3.90 2.83
CA ALA A 136 8.15 -4.48 3.66
C ALA A 136 8.10 -3.87 5.07
N GLY A 137 9.26 -3.52 5.65
CA GLY A 137 9.35 -2.77 6.91
C GLY A 137 8.82 -1.34 6.80
N GLU A 138 9.20 -0.62 5.73
CA GLU A 138 8.71 0.73 5.42
C GLU A 138 7.17 0.74 5.33
N ARG A 139 6.59 -0.26 4.67
CA ARG A 139 5.13 -0.44 4.60
C ARG A 139 4.46 -0.49 5.97
N VAL A 140 5.01 -1.25 6.91
CA VAL A 140 4.44 -1.39 8.25
C VAL A 140 4.56 -0.08 9.01
N GLN A 141 5.73 0.55 8.97
CA GLN A 141 5.99 1.81 9.66
C GLN A 141 5.08 2.95 9.16
N GLU A 142 4.87 3.04 7.84
CA GLU A 142 3.95 4.02 7.25
C GLU A 142 2.50 3.77 7.65
N ALA A 143 2.04 2.52 7.65
CA ALA A 143 0.70 2.17 8.09
C ALA A 143 0.48 2.57 9.57
N GLU A 144 1.43 2.26 10.44
CA GLU A 144 1.40 2.67 11.85
C GLU A 144 1.43 4.19 12.03
N ARG A 145 2.16 4.91 11.18
CA ARG A 145 2.20 6.38 11.20
C ARG A 145 0.83 6.95 10.81
N TYR A 146 0.21 6.44 9.76
CA TYR A 146 -1.10 6.90 9.31
C TYR A 146 -2.19 6.65 10.36
N GLU A 147 -2.22 5.47 10.98
CA GLU A 147 -3.18 5.17 12.05
C GLU A 147 -2.97 6.06 13.28
N ARG A 148 -1.70 6.33 13.65
CA ARG A 148 -1.39 7.28 14.74
C ARG A 148 -1.87 8.69 14.42
N GLU A 149 -1.61 9.20 13.21
CA GLU A 149 -2.06 10.53 12.78
C GLU A 149 -3.59 10.64 12.83
N LYS A 150 -4.30 9.66 12.25
CA LYS A 150 -5.76 9.60 12.26
C LYS A 150 -6.34 9.54 13.68
N SER A 151 -5.69 8.81 14.59
CA SER A 151 -6.11 8.75 16.00
C SER A 151 -5.96 10.09 16.71
N ARG A 152 -4.87 10.83 16.42
CA ARG A 152 -4.61 12.16 16.96
C ARG A 152 -5.64 13.16 16.44
N ASP A 153 -5.93 13.14 15.14
CA ASP A 153 -6.89 14.07 14.54
C ASP A 153 -8.30 13.85 15.11
N ARG A 154 -8.70 12.59 15.31
CA ARG A 154 -9.96 12.25 16.00
C ARG A 154 -10.00 12.74 17.44
N LYS A 155 -8.86 12.71 18.16
CA LYS A 155 -8.77 13.21 19.53
C LYS A 155 -8.89 14.73 19.56
N VAL A 156 -8.16 15.43 18.68
CA VAL A 156 -8.24 16.89 18.54
C VAL A 156 -9.65 17.33 18.15
N GLU A 157 -10.31 16.63 17.22
CA GLU A 157 -11.70 16.93 16.84
C GLU A 157 -12.68 16.74 18.01
N LYS A 158 -12.50 15.69 18.83
CA LYS A 158 -13.30 15.48 20.03
C LYS A 158 -13.05 16.54 21.10
N GLU A 159 -11.79 16.92 21.32
CA GLU A 159 -11.40 17.97 22.26
C GLU A 159 -11.93 19.34 21.80
N ALA A 160 -11.88 19.64 20.50
CA ALA A 160 -12.42 20.87 19.92
C ALA A 160 -13.96 20.95 20.00
N LYS A 161 -14.66 19.81 19.96
CA LYS A 161 -16.12 19.73 20.17
C LYS A 161 -16.53 19.71 21.65
N GLY A 162 -15.58 19.58 22.57
CA GLY A 162 -15.85 19.62 24.01
C GLY A 162 -16.09 21.05 24.48
N ILE A 163 -17.13 21.27 25.29
CA ILE A 163 -17.31 22.52 26.04
C ILE A 163 -16.69 22.38 27.42
N THR A 164 -16.17 23.47 27.98
CA THR A 164 -15.66 23.48 29.37
C THR A 164 -16.80 23.23 30.35
N TYR A 165 -16.49 22.75 31.54
CA TYR A 165 -17.49 22.46 32.57
C TYR A 165 -18.30 23.71 32.96
N GLU A 166 -17.65 24.88 33.03
CA GLU A 166 -18.30 26.16 33.30
C GLU A 166 -19.25 26.56 32.17
N ALA A 167 -18.84 26.41 30.90
CA ALA A 167 -19.71 26.67 29.76
C ALA A 167 -20.92 25.72 29.74
N TYR A 168 -20.73 24.45 30.12
CA TYR A 168 -21.82 23.50 30.30
C TYR A 168 -22.81 23.95 31.38
N LEU A 169 -22.33 24.42 32.54
CA LEU A 169 -23.19 24.93 33.60
C LEU A 169 -24.02 26.14 33.16
N GLU A 170 -23.44 27.04 32.37
CA GLU A 170 -24.16 28.21 31.84
C GLU A 170 -25.23 27.81 30.81
N VAL A 171 -24.91 26.87 29.91
CA VAL A 171 -25.91 26.31 28.97
C VAL A 171 -27.04 25.61 29.75
N LYS A 172 -26.71 24.87 30.80
CA LYS A 172 -27.70 24.23 31.69
C LYS A 172 -28.60 25.25 32.38
N ARG A 173 -28.03 26.32 32.96
CA ARG A 173 -28.77 27.40 33.62
C ARG A 173 -29.72 28.12 32.64
N ARG A 174 -29.26 28.41 31.43
CA ARG A 174 -30.08 29.02 30.37
C ARG A 174 -31.24 28.11 29.96
N ALA A 175 -30.99 26.82 29.82
CA ALA A 175 -32.02 25.85 29.49
C ALA A 175 -33.10 25.73 30.58
N GLU A 176 -32.70 25.75 31.86
CA GLU A 176 -33.61 25.76 33.01
C GLU A 176 -34.43 27.06 33.09
N ALA A 177 -33.88 28.18 32.60
CA ALA A 177 -34.58 29.46 32.48
C ALA A 177 -35.53 29.55 31.27
N GLY A 178 -35.65 28.49 30.46
CA GLY A 178 -36.59 28.42 29.34
C GLY A 178 -36.02 28.82 27.97
N ASP A 179 -34.69 28.94 27.83
CA ASP A 179 -34.04 29.16 26.54
C ASP A 179 -34.13 27.91 25.65
N ASN A 180 -34.94 27.99 24.60
CA ASN A 180 -35.18 26.90 23.67
C ASN A 180 -33.91 26.43 22.94
N GLU A 181 -32.96 27.32 22.64
CA GLU A 181 -31.70 26.95 21.98
C GLU A 181 -30.81 26.16 22.93
N ALA A 182 -30.69 26.62 24.17
CA ALA A 182 -29.91 25.91 25.20
C ALA A 182 -30.53 24.55 25.54
N GLN A 183 -31.86 24.45 25.59
CA GLN A 183 -32.56 23.18 25.75
C GLN A 183 -32.29 22.21 24.58
N GLN A 184 -32.18 22.73 23.36
CA GLN A 184 -31.87 21.91 22.18
C GLN A 184 -30.40 21.46 22.15
N MET A 185 -29.46 22.29 22.60
CA MET A 185 -28.04 21.92 22.74
C MET A 185 -27.78 20.82 23.78
N LEU A 186 -28.61 20.73 24.84
CA LEU A 186 -28.51 19.71 25.88
C LEU A 186 -29.22 18.39 25.54
N LYS A 187 -30.06 18.37 24.50
CA LYS A 187 -30.66 17.13 24.01
C LYS A 187 -29.55 16.27 23.43
N ARG A 188 -29.42 15.04 23.95
CA ARG A 188 -28.47 14.05 23.44
C ARG A 188 -28.75 13.85 21.94
N PRO A 189 -27.74 13.89 21.05
CA PRO A 189 -27.98 13.56 19.65
C PRO A 189 -28.55 12.15 19.58
N SER A 190 -29.59 11.95 18.76
CA SER A 190 -30.19 10.63 18.54
C SER A 190 -29.09 9.68 18.08
N PRO A 191 -28.98 8.47 18.64
CA PRO A 191 -28.08 7.48 18.07
C PRO A 191 -28.58 7.16 16.66
N GLU A 192 -27.74 7.35 15.65
CA GLU A 192 -27.90 6.70 14.33
C GLU A 192 -27.60 5.21 14.44
#